data_AF-A0A845RDJ6-F1
#
_entry.id   AF-A0A845RDJ6-F1
#
_cell.length_a   1.000
_cell.length_b   1.000
_cell.length_c   1.000
_cell.angle_alpha   90.00
_cell.angle_beta   90.00
_cell.angle_gamma   90.00
#
_symmetry.space_group_name_H-M   'P 1'
#
loop_
_entity.id
_entity.type
_entity.pdbx_description
1 polymer ?
#
loop_
_entity_poly.entity_id
_entity_poly.type
_entity_poly.pdbx_seq_one_letter_code
_entity_poly.pdbx_strand_id
1 'polypeptide(L)'
;MTAKQTELAQVESEIEKLLDTLTGATPVLISYANAKIEELDSRRQALASEIAKLTAEAVSPEQIDTISNYLDDWENVSFEDKQQVMDLMITVIRATSENLQIEWKI
;
A
#
# COMPACT_ATOMS: atom_id res chain seq x y z
N MET A 1 1.61 -7.66 1.06
CA MET A 1 0.90 -6.66 1.89
C MET A 1 1.16 -6.84 3.39
N THR A 2 1.21 -8.09 3.88
CA THR A 2 1.33 -8.42 5.31
C THR A 2 2.58 -7.88 6.01
N ALA A 3 3.75 -7.87 5.37
CA ALA A 3 5.01 -7.48 6.03
C ALA A 3 5.04 -6.00 6.47
N LYS A 4 4.60 -5.05 5.63
CA LYS A 4 4.55 -3.62 5.98
C LYS A 4 3.48 -3.32 7.02
N GLN A 5 2.36 -4.05 7.00
CA GLN A 5 1.33 -3.94 8.03
C GLN A 5 1.82 -4.47 9.38
N THR A 6 2.61 -5.54 9.39
CA THR A 6 3.27 -6.05 10.60
C THR A 6 4.30 -5.04 11.13
N GLU A 7 5.10 -4.43 10.25
CA GLU A 7 6.06 -3.39 10.63
C GLU A 7 5.34 -2.17 11.24
N LEU A 8 4.23 -1.73 10.64
CA LEU A 8 3.42 -0.63 11.17
C LEU A 8 2.89 -0.93 12.59
N ALA A 9 2.30 -2.12 12.79
CA ALA A 9 1.79 -2.53 14.10
C ALA A 9 2.90 -2.62 15.17
N GLN A 10 4.12 -3.01 14.77
CA GLN A 10 5.26 -3.06 15.66
C GLN A 10 5.71 -1.64 16.09
N VAL A 11 5.79 -0.70 15.14
CA VAL A 11 6.11 0.70 15.41
C VAL A 11 5.07 1.33 16.35
N GLU A 12 3.78 1.07 16.11
CA GLU A 12 2.70 1.55 16.97
C GLU A 12 2.80 1.01 18.41
N SER A 13 3.11 -0.28 18.56
CA SER A 13 3.34 -0.88 19.89
C SER A 13 4.58 -0.32 20.60
N GLU A 14 5.64 0.04 19.86
CA GLU A 14 6.84 0.64 20.45
C GLU A 14 6.57 2.06 20.96
N ILE A 15 5.78 2.85 20.22
CA ILE A 15 5.32 4.18 20.66
C ILE A 15 4.52 4.07 21.96
N GLU A 16 3.56 3.13 22.03
CA GLU A 16 2.73 2.92 23.22
C GLU A 16 3.56 2.55 24.45
N LYS A 17 4.54 1.64 24.30
CA LYS A 17 5.46 1.29 25.39
C LYS A 17 6.31 2.47 25.85
N LEU A 18 6.82 3.28 24.92
CA LEU A 18 7.61 4.47 25.29
C LEU A 18 6.74 5.51 26.02
N LEU A 19 5.48 5.67 25.62
CA LEU A 19 4.51 6.51 26.33
C LEU A 19 4.23 6.02 27.75
N ASP A 20 4.06 4.71 27.95
CA ASP A 20 3.89 4.13 29.29
C ASP A 20 5.13 4.29 30.18
N THR A 21 6.32 4.31 29.57
CA THR A 21 7.59 4.47 30.31
C THR A 21 7.83 5.92 30.75
N LEU A 22 7.16 6.89 30.12
CA LEU A 22 7.25 8.32 30.48
C LEU A 22 6.57 8.62 31.83
N THR A 23 5.59 7.81 32.24
CA THR A 23 4.97 7.89 33.58
C THR A 23 5.97 7.49 34.67
N GLY A 24 6.66 8.47 35.25
CA GLY A 24 7.63 8.27 36.34
C GLY A 24 9.12 8.35 35.92
N ALA A 25 9.40 8.72 34.67
CA ALA A 25 10.77 8.85 34.15
C ALA A 25 11.46 10.15 34.58
N THR A 26 12.79 10.11 34.74
CA THR A 26 13.61 11.31 34.96
C THR A 26 13.64 12.22 33.71
N PRO A 27 13.83 13.55 33.83
CA PRO A 27 13.80 14.48 32.70
C PRO A 27 14.69 14.13 31.50
N VAL A 28 15.86 13.53 31.73
CA VAL A 28 16.77 13.07 30.66
C VAL A 28 16.16 11.90 29.86
N LEU A 29 15.51 10.97 30.56
CA LEU A 29 14.79 9.86 29.93
C LEU A 29 13.54 10.36 29.17
N ILE A 30 12.89 11.42 29.65
CA ILE A 30 11.77 12.06 28.95
C ILE A 30 12.24 12.66 27.61
N SER A 31 13.34 13.42 27.59
CA SER A 31 13.86 13.98 26.34
C SER A 31 14.28 12.89 25.34
N TYR A 32 14.90 11.81 25.81
CA TYR A 32 15.27 10.68 24.96
C TYR A 32 14.05 9.95 24.40
N ALA A 33 13.07 9.65 25.24
CA ALA A 33 11.83 8.99 24.83
C ALA A 33 11.05 9.84 23.82
N ASN A 34 10.97 11.16 24.02
CA ASN A 34 10.31 12.06 23.07
C ASN A 34 10.99 12.07 21.69
N ALA A 35 12.34 12.14 21.66
CA ALA A 35 13.08 12.08 20.40
C ALA A 35 12.85 10.74 19.68
N LYS A 36 12.78 9.63 20.43
CA LYS A 36 12.51 8.31 19.86
C LYS A 36 11.07 8.17 19.35
N ILE A 37 10.09 8.74 20.06
CA ILE A 37 8.69 8.78 19.63
C ILE A 37 8.54 9.58 18.34
N GLU A 38 9.25 10.72 18.20
CA GLU A 38 9.20 11.54 16.98
C GLU A 38 9.78 10.81 15.76
N GLU A 39 10.89 10.08 15.94
CA GLU A 39 11.45 9.21 14.91
C GLU A 39 10.47 8.10 14.50
N LEU A 40 9.89 7.41 15.49
CA LEU A 40 8.93 6.32 15.27
C LEU A 40 7.64 6.82 14.61
N ASP A 41 7.11 7.97 15.00
CA ASP A 41 5.91 8.53 14.38
C ASP A 41 6.19 8.97 12.94
N SER A 42 7.36 9.53 12.65
CA SER A 42 7.79 9.81 11.27
C SER A 42 7.84 8.53 10.43
N ARG A 43 8.38 7.44 11.00
CA ARG A 43 8.41 6.13 10.32
C ARG A 43 7.00 5.56 10.14
N ARG A 44 6.12 5.69 11.14
CA ARG A 44 4.71 5.27 11.10
C ARG A 44 3.96 5.97 9.98
N GLN A 45 4.10 7.28 9.85
CA GLN A 45 3.48 8.07 8.79
C GLN A 45 3.96 7.66 7.39
N ALA A 46 5.27 7.43 7.23
CA ALA A 46 5.84 6.96 5.96
C ALA A 46 5.28 5.57 5.57
N LEU A 47 5.24 4.62 6.51
CA LEU A 47 4.69 3.28 6.29
C LEU A 47 3.19 3.32 5.94
N ALA A 48 2.42 4.13 6.66
CA ALA A 48 0.99 4.30 6.37
C ALA A 48 0.75 4.86 4.96
N SER A 49 1.55 5.84 4.54
CA SER A 49 1.48 6.41 3.18
C SER A 49 1.84 5.38 2.11
N GLU A 50 2.91 4.61 2.30
CA GLU A 50 3.29 3.54 1.38
C GLU A 50 2.22 2.44 1.28
N ILE A 51 1.63 2.03 2.41
CA ILE A 51 0.53 1.05 2.44
C ILE A 51 -0.70 1.59 1.71
N ALA A 52 -1.07 2.86 1.92
CA ALA A 52 -2.21 3.47 1.25
C ALA A 52 -2.00 3.52 -0.27
N LYS A 53 -0.79 3.86 -0.73
CA LYS A 53 -0.42 3.85 -2.16
C LYS A 53 -0.52 2.43 -2.75
N LEU A 54 0.10 1.45 -2.10
CA LEU A 54 0.06 0.05 -2.55
C LEU A 54 -1.36 -0.52 -2.55
N THR A 55 -2.21 -0.08 -1.63
CA THR A 55 -3.61 -0.51 -1.56
C THR A 55 -4.45 0.14 -2.66
N ALA A 56 -4.22 1.42 -2.98
CA ALA A 56 -4.90 2.11 -4.06
C ALA A 56 -4.53 1.56 -5.45
N GLU A 57 -3.29 1.07 -5.59
CA GLU A 57 -2.79 0.47 -6.83
C GLU A 57 -3.12 -1.03 -6.94
N ALA A 58 -3.57 -1.67 -5.86
CA ALA A 58 -3.93 -3.08 -5.86
C ALA A 58 -5.32 -3.32 -6.46
N VAL A 59 -5.43 -4.38 -7.25
CA VAL A 59 -6.72 -4.88 -7.74
C VAL A 59 -7.47 -5.54 -6.58
N SER A 60 -8.70 -5.11 -6.30
CA SER A 60 -9.51 -5.69 -5.22
C SER A 60 -10.02 -7.09 -5.60
N PRO A 61 -10.36 -7.96 -4.63
CA PRO A 61 -10.92 -9.29 -4.92
C PRO A 61 -12.19 -9.23 -5.79
N GLU A 62 -13.07 -8.26 -5.56
CA GLU A 62 -14.28 -8.05 -6.35
C GLU A 62 -13.95 -7.63 -7.80
N GLN A 63 -12.88 -6.85 -7.98
CA GLN A 63 -12.36 -6.49 -9.30
C GLN A 63 -11.74 -7.70 -9.99
N ILE A 64 -11.08 -8.61 -9.26
CA ILE A 64 -10.55 -9.87 -9.80
C ILE A 64 -11.70 -10.75 -10.33
N ASP A 65 -12.77 -10.89 -9.56
CA ASP A 65 -13.95 -11.67 -9.99
C ASP A 65 -14.61 -11.05 -11.23
N THR A 66 -14.69 -9.72 -11.27
CA THR A 66 -15.21 -8.97 -12.43
C THR A 66 -14.33 -9.19 -13.65
N ILE A 67 -13.00 -9.09 -13.52
CA ILE A 67 -12.05 -9.37 -14.59
C ILE A 67 -12.22 -10.82 -15.08
N SER A 68 -12.33 -11.80 -14.17
CA SER A 68 -12.49 -13.22 -14.52
C SER A 68 -13.74 -13.45 -15.36
N ASN A 69 -14.89 -12.89 -14.96
CA ASN A 69 -16.14 -13.04 -15.69
C ASN A 69 -16.09 -12.46 -17.11
N TYR A 70 -15.42 -11.32 -17.31
CA TYR A 70 -15.26 -10.73 -18.64
C TYR A 70 -14.24 -11.48 -19.50
N LEU A 71 -13.20 -12.07 -18.89
CA LEU A 71 -12.23 -12.90 -19.62
C LEU A 71 -12.83 -14.22 -20.12
N ASP A 72 -13.79 -14.78 -19.39
CA ASP A 72 -14.46 -16.04 -19.76
C ASP A 72 -15.27 -15.95 -21.07
N ASP A 73 -15.73 -14.76 -21.45
CA ASP A 73 -16.48 -14.52 -22.71
C ASP A 73 -15.90 -13.36 -23.54
N TRP A 74 -14.57 -13.18 -23.48
CA TRP A 74 -13.88 -12.00 -24.00
C TRP A 74 -14.26 -11.61 -25.44
N GLU A 75 -14.46 -12.57 -26.32
CA GLU A 75 -14.81 -12.29 -27.73
C GLU A 75 -16.14 -11.54 -27.87
N ASN A 76 -17.09 -11.77 -26.97
CA ASN A 76 -18.43 -11.17 -27.02
C ASN A 76 -18.56 -9.92 -26.13
N VAL A 77 -17.53 -9.58 -25.36
CA VAL A 77 -17.51 -8.38 -24.50
C VAL A 77 -17.41 -7.11 -25.34
N SER A 78 -18.16 -6.08 -24.94
CA SER A 78 -18.16 -4.78 -25.61
C SER A 78 -16.79 -4.09 -25.53
N PHE A 79 -16.49 -3.19 -26.45
CA PHE A 79 -15.21 -2.45 -26.40
C PHE A 79 -15.05 -1.65 -25.09
N GLU A 80 -16.14 -1.07 -24.58
CA GLU A 80 -16.14 -0.29 -23.34
C GLU A 80 -15.81 -1.16 -22.12
N ASP A 81 -16.43 -2.34 -22.03
CA ASP A 81 -16.13 -3.32 -20.98
C ASP A 81 -14.68 -3.84 -21.09
N LYS A 82 -14.19 -4.07 -22.32
CA LYS A 82 -12.77 -4.44 -22.56
C LYS A 82 -11.82 -3.34 -22.08
N GLN A 83 -12.16 -2.08 -22.33
CA GLN A 83 -11.39 -0.95 -21.85
C GLN A 83 -11.37 -0.90 -20.32
N GLN A 84 -12.52 -1.13 -19.68
CA GLN A 84 -12.62 -1.16 -18.22
C GLN A 84 -11.75 -2.26 -17.61
N VAL A 85 -11.76 -3.48 -18.18
CA VAL A 85 -10.89 -4.57 -17.74
C VAL A 85 -9.41 -4.19 -17.87
N MET A 86 -9.02 -3.55 -18.97
CA MET A 86 -7.64 -3.10 -19.18
C MET A 86 -7.23 -1.99 -18.22
N ASP A 87 -8.10 -1.02 -17.92
CA ASP A 87 -7.87 0.04 -16.94
C ASP A 87 -7.72 -0.52 -15.51
N LEU A 88 -8.39 -1.64 -15.22
CA LEU A 88 -8.23 -2.35 -13.96
C LEU A 88 -6.91 -3.12 -13.89
N MET A 89 -6.42 -3.70 -14.98
CA MET A 89 -5.25 -4.59 -14.98
C MET A 89 -3.91 -3.89 -15.26
N ILE A 90 -3.91 -2.78 -16.01
CA ILE A 90 -2.69 -2.13 -16.49
C ILE A 90 -2.36 -0.91 -15.65
N THR A 91 -1.09 -0.81 -15.25
CA THR A 91 -0.52 0.34 -14.56
C THR A 91 -0.03 1.38 -15.56
N VAL A 92 0.81 0.96 -16.52
CA VAL A 92 1.40 1.85 -17.53
C VAL A 92 1.65 1.08 -18.83
N ILE A 93 1.40 1.74 -19.96
CA ILE A 93 1.82 1.27 -21.29
C ILE A 93 2.93 2.20 -21.80
N ARG A 94 4.10 1.64 -22.13
CA ARG A 94 5.22 2.36 -22.74
C ARG A 94 5.42 1.80 -24.14
N ALA A 95 5.19 2.62 -25.16
CA ALA A 95 5.37 2.25 -26.54
C ALA A 95 6.48 3.10 -27.17
N THR A 96 7.42 2.45 -27.85
CA THR A 96 8.41 3.06 -28.74
C THR A 96 8.15 2.57 -30.17
N SER A 97 8.95 3.02 -31.14
CA SER A 97 8.87 2.55 -32.51
C SER A 97 9.22 1.05 -32.68
N GLU A 98 9.91 0.46 -31.70
CA GLU A 98 10.44 -0.91 -31.80
C GLU A 98 9.87 -1.86 -30.74
N ASN A 99 9.31 -1.33 -29.65
CA ASN A 99 8.95 -2.13 -28.49
C ASN A 99 7.73 -1.58 -27.75
N LEU A 100 6.89 -2.52 -27.30
CA LEU A 100 5.75 -2.28 -26.42
C LEU A 100 6.04 -2.94 -25.06
N GLN A 101 6.01 -2.14 -24.01
CA GLN A 101 6.16 -2.60 -22.63
C GLN A 101 4.89 -2.28 -21.85
N ILE A 102 4.29 -3.29 -21.25
CA ILE A 102 3.10 -3.16 -20.41
C ILE A 102 3.51 -3.50 -18.99
N GLU A 103 3.23 -2.58 -18.07
CA GLU A 103 3.37 -2.76 -16.63
C GLU A 103 2.00 -3.10 -16.07
N TRP A 104 1.86 -4.29 -15.49
CA TRP A 104 0.60 -4.82 -14.95
C TRP A 104 0.49 -4.53 -13.45
N LYS A 105 -0.74 -4.44 -12.92
CA LYS A 105 -1.01 -4.29 -11.48
C LYS A 105 -0.85 -5.59 -10.68
N ILE A 106 -0.51 -6.70 -11.34
CA ILE A 106 -0.48 -8.08 -10.81
C ILE A 106 0.95 -8.59 -10.78
#